data_AF-A0A959SYH4-F1
#
_entry.id   AF-A0A959SYH4-F1
#
_cell.length_a   1.000
_cell.length_b   1.000
_cell.length_c   1.000
_cell.angle_alpha   90.00
_cell.angle_beta   90.00
_cell.angle_gamma   90.00
#
_symmetry.space_group_name_H-M   'P 1'
#
loop_
_entity.id
_entity.type
_entity.pdbx_description
1 polymer ?
#
loop_
_entity_poly.entity_id
_entity_poly.type
_entity_poly.pdbx_seq_one_letter_code
_entity_poly.pdbx_strand_id
1 'polypeptide(L)'
;PVVTNSKQAIRQLKDLWWGVADIDDVPHKHFLKEEMEIILKQFGFVAEKFQKIEYDWSTEFYKPPAWLQQPGPWDWMIVAKRV
;
A
#
# COMPACT_ATOMS: atom_id res chain seq x y z
N PRO A 1 25.16 -17.84 -2.30
CA PRO A 1 24.26 -18.01 -1.13
C PRO A 1 23.98 -16.66 -0.48
N VAL A 2 22.75 -16.14 -0.60
CA VAL A 2 22.34 -14.94 0.11
C VAL A 2 22.30 -15.31 1.60
N VAL A 3 23.22 -14.76 2.38
CA VAL A 3 23.25 -14.96 3.83
C VAL A 3 22.13 -14.08 4.38
N THR A 4 20.94 -14.64 4.56
CA THR A 4 19.83 -13.90 5.16
C THR A 4 20.17 -13.65 6.62
N ASN A 5 20.54 -12.42 6.96
CA ASN A 5 20.78 -12.01 8.34
C ASN A 5 19.47 -12.16 9.12
N SER A 6 19.44 -13.00 10.15
CA SER A 6 18.23 -13.27 10.94
C SER A 6 17.54 -12.00 11.47
N LYS A 7 18.31 -10.94 11.76
CA LYS A 7 17.76 -9.64 12.17
C LYS A 7 16.97 -8.96 11.05
N GLN A 8 17.47 -9.05 9.82
CA GLN A 8 16.81 -8.48 8.64
C GLN A 8 15.50 -9.23 8.34
N ALA A 9 15.52 -10.56 8.43
CA ALA A 9 14.31 -11.37 8.23
C ALA A 9 13.22 -11.04 9.27
N ILE A 10 13.59 -10.88 10.55
CA ILE A 10 12.64 -10.48 11.60
C ILE A 10 12.07 -9.08 11.33
N ARG A 11 12.90 -8.15 10.86
CA ARG A 11 12.44 -6.81 10.49
C ARG A 11 11.45 -6.85 9.34
N GLN A 12 11.79 -7.54 8.24
CA GLN A 12 10.91 -7.69 7.08
C GLN A 12 9.57 -8.33 7.43
N LEU A 13 9.59 -9.33 8.33
CA LEU A 13 8.35 -9.93 8.84
C LEU A 13 7.48 -8.92 9.60
N LYS A 14 8.10 -8.07 10.44
CA LYS A 14 7.38 -6.99 11.14
C LYS A 14 6.83 -5.97 10.16
N ASP A 15 7.64 -5.54 9.20
CA ASP A 15 7.24 -4.55 8.19
C ASP A 15 6.03 -5.08 7.39
N LEU A 16 6.05 -6.36 7.00
CA LEU A 16 4.93 -7.03 6.33
C LEU A 16 3.65 -7.07 7.20
N TRP A 17 3.76 -7.31 8.51
CA TRP A 17 2.59 -7.24 9.41
C TRP A 17 1.99 -5.84 9.49
N TRP A 18 2.82 -4.82 9.32
CA TRP A 18 2.38 -3.43 9.17
C TRP A 18 2.01 -3.09 7.72
N GLY A 19 1.87 -4.05 6.81
CA GLY A 19 1.52 -3.79 5.41
C GLY A 19 2.59 -3.02 4.63
N VAL A 20 3.85 -3.03 5.10
CA VAL A 20 4.98 -2.46 4.37
C VAL A 20 5.65 -3.57 3.56
N ALA A 21 5.76 -3.38 2.26
CA ALA A 21 6.44 -4.28 1.34
C ALA A 21 7.45 -3.50 0.50
N ASP A 22 8.60 -4.11 0.22
CA ASP A 22 9.60 -3.50 -0.65
C ASP A 22 9.19 -3.71 -2.12
N ILE A 23 9.06 -2.61 -2.87
CA ILE A 23 8.88 -2.60 -4.32
C ILE A 23 10.12 -1.88 -4.87
N ASP A 24 10.89 -2.56 -5.72
CA ASP A 24 12.17 -2.07 -6.26
C ASP A 24 13.13 -1.55 -5.17
N ASP A 25 13.31 -2.33 -4.09
CA ASP A 25 14.13 -2.01 -2.90
C ASP A 25 13.71 -0.73 -2.13
N VAL A 26 12.52 -0.21 -2.42
CA VAL A 26 11.92 0.93 -1.72
C VAL A 26 10.74 0.44 -0.87
N PRO A 27 10.69 0.77 0.43
CA PRO A 27 9.58 0.37 1.29
C PRO A 27 8.30 1.13 0.94
N HIS A 28 7.25 0.40 0.57
CA HIS A 28 5.93 0.92 0.24
C HIS A 28 4.91 0.44 1.27
N LYS A 29 4.14 1.38 1.83
CA LYS A 29 3.08 1.09 2.80
C LYS A 29 1.75 0.92 2.08
N HIS A 30 1.15 -0.26 2.21
CA HIS A 30 -0.20 -0.55 1.74
C HIS A 30 -1.20 -0.31 2.86
N PHE A 31 -1.94 0.80 2.75
CA PHE A 31 -2.90 1.20 3.76
C PHE A 31 -4.23 0.45 3.65
N LEU A 32 -4.74 0.00 4.79
CA LEU A 32 -6.14 -0.41 4.91
C LEU A 32 -7.04 0.82 5.00
N LYS A 33 -8.30 0.66 4.60
CA LYS A 33 -9.31 1.71 4.73
C LYS A 33 -9.44 2.16 6.18
N GLU A 34 -9.56 1.21 7.10
CA GLU A 34 -9.75 1.43 8.54
C GLU A 34 -8.53 2.13 9.16
N GLU A 35 -7.33 1.78 8.68
CA GLU A 35 -6.10 2.46 9.09
C GLU A 35 -6.12 3.94 8.67
N MET A 36 -6.53 4.23 7.44
CA MET A 36 -6.67 5.62 6.96
C MET A 36 -7.75 6.39 7.71
N GLU A 37 -8.88 5.77 8.07
CA GLU A 37 -9.91 6.40 8.90
C GLU A 37 -9.35 6.83 10.26
N ILE A 38 -8.57 5.97 10.90
CA ILE A 38 -7.93 6.26 12.20
C ILE A 38 -6.90 7.38 12.04
N ILE A 39 -6.03 7.29 11.03
CA ILE A 39 -4.98 8.29 10.75
C ILE A 39 -5.63 9.66 10.51
N LEU A 40 -6.60 9.75 9.60
CA LEU A 40 -7.28 11.02 9.30
C LEU A 40 -7.92 11.62 10.55
N LYS A 41 -8.56 10.79 11.38
CA LYS A 41 -9.13 11.23 12.66
C LYS A 41 -8.07 11.78 13.62
N GLN A 42 -6.92 11.11 13.74
CA GLN A 42 -5.80 11.58 14.57
C GLN A 42 -5.26 12.94 14.11
N PHE A 43 -5.33 13.22 12.81
CA PHE A 43 -4.95 14.50 12.22
C PHE A 43 -6.08 15.56 12.17
N GLY A 44 -7.21 15.31 12.83
CA GLY A 44 -8.31 16.28 12.91
C GLY A 44 -9.20 16.34 11.65
N PHE A 45 -9.24 15.26 10.88
CA PHE A 45 -10.13 15.12 9.73
C PHE A 45 -11.21 14.08 9.99
N VAL A 46 -12.36 14.25 9.36
CA VAL A 46 -13.39 13.22 9.22
C VAL A 46 -13.42 12.81 7.76
N ALA A 47 -13.22 11.51 7.51
CA ALA A 47 -13.35 10.96 6.16
C ALA A 47 -14.84 10.86 5.78
N GLU A 48 -15.22 11.53 4.70
CA GLU A 48 -16.62 11.58 4.22
C GLU A 48 -16.89 10.49 3.18
N LYS A 49 -15.88 10.16 2.36
CA LYS A 49 -16.01 9.15 1.31
C LYS A 49 -14.69 8.43 1.08
N PHE A 50 -14.77 7.10 0.97
CA PHE A 50 -13.70 6.26 0.46
C PHE A 50 -14.11 5.68 -0.90
N GLN A 51 -13.18 5.68 -1.82
CA GLN A 51 -13.35 5.06 -3.12
C GLN A 51 -12.10 4.26 -3.47
N LYS A 52 -12.29 2.97 -3.78
CA LYS A 52 -11.25 2.14 -4.38
C LYS A 52 -11.19 2.47 -5.88
N ILE A 53 -10.08 3.00 -6.35
CA ILE A 53 -9.86 3.33 -7.76
C ILE A 53 -8.96 2.26 -8.35
N GLU A 54 -9.50 1.45 -9.24
CA GLU A 54 -8.74 0.45 -9.99
C GLU A 54 -8.30 1.03 -11.33
N TYR A 55 -7.10 0.65 -11.77
CA TYR A 55 -6.52 1.10 -13.03
C TYR A 55 -5.70 -0.03 -13.67
N ASP A 56 -5.20 0.21 -14.89
CA ASP A 56 -4.52 -0.82 -15.67
C ASP A 56 -3.03 -0.92 -15.29
N TRP A 57 -2.46 -2.13 -15.37
CA TRP A 57 -1.03 -2.37 -15.09
C TRP A 57 -0.08 -1.54 -15.97
N SER A 58 -0.54 -1.03 -17.11
CA SER A 58 0.22 -0.11 -17.95
C SER A 58 0.54 1.25 -17.30
N THR A 59 -0.11 1.62 -16.20
CA THR A 59 0.26 2.82 -15.43
C THR A 59 1.49 2.59 -14.56
N GLU A 60 1.63 1.37 -14.01
CA GLU A 60 2.73 0.99 -13.12
C GLU A 60 3.94 0.45 -13.89
N PHE A 61 3.71 -0.16 -15.05
CA PHE A 61 4.75 -0.76 -15.88
C PHE A 61 4.69 -0.25 -17.31
N TYR A 62 5.84 0.15 -17.86
CA TYR A 62 5.93 0.51 -19.28
C TYR A 62 5.56 -0.65 -20.22
N LYS A 63 5.85 -1.89 -19.81
CA LYS A 63 5.51 -3.13 -20.51
C LYS A 63 5.09 -4.18 -19.49
N PRO A 64 3.81 -4.20 -19.06
CA PRO A 64 3.35 -5.16 -18.07
C PRO A 64 3.50 -6.59 -18.61
N PRO A 65 3.96 -7.55 -17.79
CA PRO A 65 4.04 -8.94 -18.20
C PRO A 65 2.65 -9.50 -18.51
N ALA A 66 2.51 -10.35 -19.53
CA ALA A 66 1.22 -10.94 -19.90
C ALA A 66 0.58 -11.84 -18.82
N TRP A 67 1.38 -12.32 -17.85
CA TRP A 67 0.89 -13.08 -16.70
C TRP A 67 0.30 -12.18 -15.61
N LEU A 68 0.58 -10.88 -15.65
CA LEU A 68 0.08 -9.89 -14.70
C LEU A 68 -1.32 -9.44 -15.15
N GLN A 69 -2.33 -10.18 -14.69
CA GLN A 69 -3.74 -9.95 -15.02
C GLN A 69 -4.50 -9.41 -13.79
N GLN A 70 -5.72 -9.89 -13.55
CA GLN A 70 -6.51 -9.49 -12.39
C GLN A 70 -6.04 -10.20 -11.11
N PRO A 71 -6.12 -9.56 -9.93
CA PRO A 71 -6.59 -8.19 -9.71
C PRO A 71 -5.58 -7.13 -10.20
N GLY A 72 -6.09 -6.08 -10.84
CA GLY A 72 -5.30 -4.91 -11.22
C GLY A 72 -4.84 -4.09 -10.02
N PRO A 73 -3.92 -3.13 -10.26
CA PRO A 73 -3.50 -2.17 -9.26
C PRO A 73 -4.67 -1.26 -8.89
N TRP A 74 -4.62 -0.75 -7.66
CA TRP A 74 -5.67 0.10 -7.15
C TRP A 74 -5.16 0.97 -6.01
N ASP A 75 -5.79 2.12 -5.85
CA ASP A 75 -5.53 3.05 -4.75
C ASP A 75 -6.79 3.48 -4.02
N TRP A 76 -6.62 3.93 -2.78
CA TRP A 76 -7.67 4.62 -2.04
C TRP A 76 -7.71 6.09 -2.42
N MET A 77 -8.84 6.54 -2.97
CA MET A 77 -9.18 7.96 -3.06
C MET A 77 -10.12 8.31 -1.91
N ILE A 78 -9.72 9.27 -1.09
CA ILE A 78 -10.42 9.63 0.13
C ILE A 78 -10.80 11.11 0.08
N VAL A 79 -12.08 11.41 0.27
CA VAL A 79 -12.55 12.78 0.53
C VAL A 79 -12.68 12.92 2.04
N ALA A 80 -11.98 13.91 2.59
CA ALA A 80 -11.99 14.19 4.02
C ALA A 80 -12.19 15.68 4.28
N LYS A 81 -12.88 15.98 5.38
CA LYS A 81 -13.17 17.33 5.84
C LYS A 81 -12.44 17.60 7.14
N ARG A 82 -11.76 18.75 7.23
CA ARG A 82 -11.14 19.19 8.48
C ARG A 82 -12.22 19.57 9.49
N VAL A 83 -12.04 19.11 10.73
CA VAL A 83 -12.88 19.46 11.88
C VAL A 83 -12.50 20.84 12.40
#